data_AF-A0A0Q4LKC1-F1
#
_entry.id   AF-A0A0Q4LKC1-F1
#
_cell.length_a   1.000
_cell.length_b   1.000
_cell.length_c   1.000
_cell.angle_alpha   90.00
_cell.angle_beta   90.00
_cell.angle_gamma   90.00
#
_symmetry.space_group_name_H-M   'P 1'
#
loop_
_entity.id
_entity.type
_entity.pdbx_description
1 polymer ?
#
loop_
_entity_poly.entity_id
_entity_poly.type
_entity_poly.pdbx_seq_one_letter_code
_entity_poly.pdbx_strand_id
1 'polypeptide(L)'
;MKNQISKYLLIRLLFLAAGLWLLYHFAFYLLPKNIQEDQFSFVGELDLIIGLSLVYTLFFSIFIFFEYLKFSKRCQVKLKKSALVMLFIGVVLVLVSLFLSFKL
;
A
#
# COMPACT_ATOMS: atom_id res chain seq x y z
N MET A 1 -18.93 -3.79 20.05
CA MET A 1 -17.99 -4.54 19.17
C MET A 1 -17.94 -4.07 17.72
N LYS A 2 -19.07 -3.78 17.04
CA LYS A 2 -19.09 -3.32 15.63
C LYS A 2 -18.21 -2.06 15.41
N ASN A 3 -18.21 -1.16 16.39
CA ASN A 3 -17.41 0.06 16.38
C ASN A 3 -15.89 -0.17 16.39
N GLN A 4 -15.40 -1.25 17.03
CA GLN A 4 -13.96 -1.54 17.09
C GLN A 4 -13.43 -2.06 15.75
N ILE A 5 -14.25 -2.86 15.04
CA ILE A 5 -13.92 -3.38 13.71
C ILE A 5 -13.91 -2.24 12.68
N SER A 6 -14.93 -1.38 12.71
CA SER A 6 -15.01 -0.23 11.81
C SER A 6 -13.85 0.74 12.05
N LYS A 7 -13.52 1.05 13.32
CA LYS A 7 -12.34 1.85 13.65
C LYS A 7 -11.05 1.23 13.13
N TYR A 8 -10.84 -0.07 13.32
CA TYR A 8 -9.67 -0.77 12.78
C TYR A 8 -9.58 -0.63 11.26
N LEU A 9 -10.65 -0.94 10.53
CA LEU A 9 -10.67 -0.85 9.07
C LEU A 9 -10.41 0.57 8.58
N LEU A 10 -11.09 1.55 9.18
CA LEU A 10 -11.00 2.95 8.78
C LEU A 10 -9.59 3.51 9.01
N ILE A 11 -8.98 3.20 10.16
CA ILE A 11 -7.59 3.56 10.44
C ILE A 11 -6.65 2.93 9.42
N ARG A 12 -6.81 1.64 9.09
CA ARG A 12 -5.93 0.96 8.12
C ARG A 12 -6.10 1.48 6.69
N LEU A 13 -7.33 1.81 6.29
CA LEU A 13 -7.61 2.48 5.03
C LEU A 13 -6.99 3.87 4.97
N LEU A 14 -7.08 4.65 6.06
CA LEU A 14 -6.41 5.95 6.15
C LEU A 14 -4.90 5.83 6.04
N PHE A 15 -4.28 4.86 6.73
CA PHE A 15 -2.84 4.61 6.61
C PHE A 15 -2.45 4.28 5.17
N LEU A 16 -3.18 3.36 4.53
CA LEU A 16 -2.93 2.97 3.14
C LEU A 16 -3.06 4.16 2.18
N ALA A 17 -4.16 4.92 2.28
CA ALA A 17 -4.42 6.06 1.42
C ALA A 17 -3.40 7.20 1.64
N ALA A 18 -3.09 7.51 2.91
CA ALA A 18 -2.09 8.52 3.24
C ALA A 18 -0.70 8.13 2.74
N GLY A 19 -0.30 6.86 2.85
CA GLY A 19 0.97 6.38 2.33
C GLY A 19 1.08 6.53 0.82
N LEU A 20 0.07 6.10 0.07
CA LEU A 20 0.03 6.28 -1.39
C LEU A 20 0.02 7.76 -1.80
N TRP A 21 -0.73 8.60 -1.08
CA TRP A 21 -0.76 10.04 -1.32
C TRP A 21 0.60 10.70 -1.11
N LEU A 22 1.31 10.33 -0.03
CA LEU A 22 2.66 10.81 0.23
C LEU A 22 3.62 10.37 -0.89
N LEU A 23 3.58 9.11 -1.29
CA LEU A 23 4.43 8.61 -2.38
C LEU A 23 4.19 9.37 -3.69
N TYR A 24 2.93 9.65 -4.03
CA TYR A 24 2.58 10.45 -5.19
C TYR A 24 3.21 11.86 -5.14
N HIS A 25 3.13 12.54 -3.99
CA HIS A 25 3.69 13.89 -3.84
C HIS A 25 5.23 13.92 -3.73
N PHE A 26 5.84 12.87 -3.17
CA PHE A 26 7.29 12.82 -3.00
C PHE A 26 8.03 12.20 -4.20
N ALA A 27 7.34 11.51 -5.09
CA ALA A 27 7.96 10.87 -6.24
C ALA A 27 8.77 11.86 -7.08
N PHE A 28 8.20 13.03 -7.41
CA PHE A 28 8.92 14.06 -8.17
C PHE A 28 10.28 14.41 -7.55
N TYR A 29 10.32 14.60 -6.23
CA TYR A 29 11.54 14.96 -5.51
C TYR A 29 12.55 13.81 -5.36
N LEU A 30 12.11 12.57 -5.56
CA LEU A 30 12.94 11.37 -5.50
C LEU A 30 13.54 11.02 -6.87
N LEU A 31 13.13 11.67 -7.96
CA LEU A 31 13.76 11.47 -9.26
C LEU A 31 15.21 11.99 -9.27
N PRO A 32 16.11 11.34 -10.03
CA PRO A 32 17.40 11.91 -10.36
C PRO A 32 17.21 13.23 -11.13
N LYS A 33 18.00 14.26 -10.80
CA LYS A 33 17.95 15.58 -11.45
C LYS A 33 17.99 15.53 -12.97
N ASN A 34 18.77 14.58 -13.51
CA ASN A 34 18.93 14.39 -14.95
C ASN A 34 17.61 13.99 -15.65
N ILE A 35 16.66 13.37 -14.93
CA ILE A 35 15.36 12.93 -15.46
C ILE A 35 14.27 13.96 -15.13
N GLN A 36 14.41 14.70 -14.02
CA GLN A 36 13.50 15.81 -13.66
C GLN A 36 13.47 16.93 -14.70
N GLU A 37 14.61 17.22 -15.33
CA GLU A 37 14.75 18.29 -16.32
C GLU A 37 14.50 17.81 -17.77
N ASP A 38 14.25 16.51 -17.95
CA ASP A 38 14.06 15.89 -19.25
C ASP A 38 12.59 15.99 -19.71
N GLN A 39 12.36 16.02 -21.03
CA GLN A 39 11.02 16.14 -21.63
C GLN A 39 10.12 14.92 -21.30
N PHE A 40 10.73 13.81 -20.85
CA PHE A 40 10.05 12.59 -20.40
C PHE A 40 9.98 12.43 -18.87
N SER A 41 10.22 13.50 -18.09
CA SER A 41 10.12 13.50 -16.60
C SER A 41 8.85 12.79 -16.10
N PHE A 42 7.72 13.01 -16.77
CA PHE A 42 6.44 12.40 -16.44
C PHE A 42 6.44 10.86 -16.49
N VAL A 43 7.13 10.25 -17.46
CA VAL A 43 7.19 8.78 -17.58
C VAL A 43 8.05 8.20 -16.46
N GLY A 44 9.19 8.84 -16.16
CA GLY A 44 10.06 8.45 -15.04
C GLY A 44 9.38 8.62 -13.68
N GLU A 45 8.56 9.66 -13.51
CA GLU A 45 7.71 9.86 -12.34
C GLU A 45 6.70 8.74 -12.16
N LEU A 46 5.99 8.36 -13.21
CA LEU A 46 5.02 7.27 -13.13
C LEU A 46 5.67 5.94 -12.77
N ASP A 47 6.80 5.60 -13.39
CA ASP A 47 7.53 4.37 -13.09
C ASP A 47 8.01 4.35 -11.62
N LEU A 48 8.57 5.47 -11.15
CA LEU A 48 9.00 5.60 -9.76
C LEU A 48 7.81 5.51 -8.77
N ILE A 49 6.67 6.15 -9.08
CA ILE A 49 5.44 6.05 -8.28
C ILE A 49 4.99 4.59 -8.18
N ILE A 50 5.00 3.87 -9.30
CA ILE A 50 4.55 2.47 -9.35
C ILE A 50 5.51 1.59 -8.53
N GLY A 51 6.81 1.76 -8.68
CA GLY A 51 7.82 1.03 -7.91
C GLY A 51 7.72 1.30 -6.41
N LEU A 52 7.61 2.57 -6.00
CA LEU A 52 7.43 2.95 -4.60
C LEU A 52 6.10 2.42 -4.03
N SER A 53 5.02 2.49 -4.81
CA SER A 53 3.71 1.96 -4.42
C SER A 53 3.75 0.44 -4.24
N LEU A 54 4.48 -0.29 -5.10
CA LEU A 54 4.69 -1.72 -4.95
C LEU A 54 5.40 -2.05 -3.63
N VAL A 55 6.52 -1.37 -3.35
CA VAL A 55 7.29 -1.58 -2.12
C VAL A 55 6.42 -1.27 -0.89
N TYR A 56 5.71 -0.15 -0.90
CA TYR A 56 4.85 0.25 0.20
C TYR A 56 3.68 -0.71 0.44
N THR A 57 2.98 -1.12 -0.61
CA THR A 57 1.85 -2.06 -0.50
C THR A 57 2.30 -3.44 -0.04
N LEU A 58 3.52 -3.85 -0.38
CA LEU A 58 4.14 -5.08 0.10
C LEU A 58 4.41 -5.01 1.62
N PHE A 59 5.05 -3.94 2.10
CA PHE A 59 5.25 -3.70 3.53
C PHE A 59 3.93 -3.59 4.31
N PHE A 60 2.95 -2.88 3.75
CA PHE A 60 1.61 -2.78 4.34
C PHE A 60 0.95 -4.16 4.47
N SER A 61 1.02 -4.99 3.43
CA SER A 61 0.44 -6.34 3.44
C SER A 61 1.12 -7.24 4.48
N ILE A 62 2.45 -7.18 4.59
CA ILE A 62 3.21 -7.87 5.64
C ILE A 62 2.76 -7.41 7.03
N PHE A 63 2.59 -6.10 7.23
CA PHE A 63 2.12 -5.54 8.48
C PHE A 63 0.72 -6.08 8.86
N ILE A 64 -0.23 -6.07 7.92
CA ILE A 64 -1.57 -6.64 8.14
C ILE A 64 -1.51 -8.15 8.41
N PHE A 65 -0.61 -8.88 7.76
CA PHE A 65 -0.40 -10.31 8.02
C PHE A 65 0.02 -10.58 9.46
N PHE A 66 0.94 -9.78 10.01
CA PHE A 66 1.31 -9.88 11.42
C PHE A 66 0.14 -9.59 12.35
N GLU A 67 -0.72 -8.61 12.02
CA GLU A 67 -1.94 -8.35 12.79
C GLU A 67 -2.93 -9.52 12.72
N TYR A 68 -3.11 -10.12 11.55
CA TYR A 68 -3.92 -11.32 11.36
C TYR A 68 -3.43 -12.48 12.25
N LEU A 69 -2.12 -12.73 12.29
CA LEU A 69 -1.52 -13.74 13.17
C LEU A 69 -1.77 -13.42 14.65
N LYS A 70 -1.61 -12.15 15.04
CA LYS A 70 -1.88 -11.67 16.41
C LYS A 70 -3.34 -11.88 16.81
N PHE A 71 -4.30 -11.58 15.93
CA PHE A 71 -5.73 -11.80 16.20
C PHE A 71 -6.08 -13.28 16.25
N SER A 72 -5.42 -14.11 15.43
CA SER A 72 -5.59 -15.56 15.49
C SER A 72 -5.12 -16.13 16.83
N LYS A 73 -3.96 -15.67 17.35
CA LYS A 73 -3.46 -16.07 18.67
C LYS A 73 -4.36 -15.63 19.84
N ARG A 74 -5.09 -14.53 19.68
CA ARG A 74 -5.99 -13.96 20.71
C ARG A 74 -7.46 -14.39 20.55
N CYS A 75 -7.76 -15.34 19.68
CA CYS A 75 -9.12 -15.81 19.38
C CYS A 75 -10.11 -14.69 18.98
N GLN A 76 -9.63 -13.58 18.42
CA GLN A 76 -10.47 -12.44 18.01
C GLN A 76 -11.04 -12.65 16.59
N VAL A 77 -11.98 -13.60 16.45
CA VAL A 77 -12.49 -14.08 15.16
C VAL A 77 -12.99 -12.97 14.23
N LYS A 78 -13.69 -11.95 14.77
CA LYS A 78 -14.22 -10.85 13.94
C LYS A 78 -13.12 -9.94 13.39
N LEU A 79 -12.12 -9.59 14.20
CA LEU A 79 -10.97 -8.78 13.77
C LEU A 79 -10.06 -9.57 12.82
N LYS A 80 -9.91 -10.87 13.04
CA LYS A 80 -9.22 -11.78 12.12
C LYS A 80 -9.84 -11.76 10.72
N LYS A 81 -11.17 -11.85 10.61
CA LYS A 81 -11.88 -11.77 9.32
C LYS A 81 -11.64 -10.41 8.64
N SER A 82 -11.72 -9.31 9.38
CA SER A 82 -11.46 -7.97 8.83
C SER A 82 -10.00 -7.76 8.40
N ALA A 83 -9.04 -8.28 9.15
CA ALA A 83 -7.63 -8.26 8.75
C ALA A 83 -7.40 -9.08 7.46
N LEU A 84 -8.07 -10.22 7.30
CA LEU A 84 -8.00 -11.02 6.08
C LEU A 84 -8.54 -10.26 4.86
N VAL A 85 -9.66 -9.53 5.00
CA VAL A 85 -10.18 -8.66 3.93
C VAL A 85 -9.17 -7.58 3.56
N MET A 86 -8.56 -6.91 4.54
CA MET A 86 -7.52 -5.91 4.28
C MET A 86 -6.28 -6.50 3.62
N LEU A 87 -5.90 -7.72 4.00
CA LEU A 87 -4.79 -8.44 3.40
C LEU A 87 -5.08 -8.78 1.94
N PHE A 88 -6.30 -9.23 1.64
CA PHE A 88 -6.74 -9.47 0.26
C PHE A 88 -6.64 -8.20 -0.59
N ILE A 89 -7.12 -7.06 -0.07
CA ILE A 89 -6.98 -5.76 -0.75
C ILE A 89 -5.50 -5.41 -0.98
N GLY A 90 -4.65 -5.60 0.03
CA GLY A 90 -3.21 -5.38 -0.08
C GLY A 90 -2.56 -6.25 -1.15
N VAL A 91 -2.89 -7.54 -1.20
CA VAL A 91 -2.38 -8.48 -2.22
C VAL A 91 -2.85 -8.09 -3.63
N VAL A 92 -4.12 -7.69 -3.79
CA VAL A 92 -4.63 -7.20 -5.09
C VAL A 92 -3.85 -5.97 -5.53
N LEU A 93 -3.58 -5.02 -4.64
CA LEU A 93 -2.78 -3.84 -4.95
C LEU A 93 -1.34 -4.21 -5.33
N VAL A 94 -0.70 -5.13 -4.60
CA VAL A 94 0.64 -5.62 -4.96
C VAL A 94 0.65 -6.23 -6.36
N LEU A 95 -0.34 -7.07 -6.70
CA LEU A 95 -0.44 -7.68 -8.02
C LEU A 95 -0.65 -6.63 -9.12
N VAL A 96 -1.49 -5.63 -8.89
CA VAL A 96 -1.72 -4.53 -9.84
C VAL A 96 -0.45 -3.71 -10.04
N SER A 97 0.22 -3.29 -8.96
CA SER A 97 1.47 -2.53 -9.05
C SER A 97 2.58 -3.34 -9.73
N LEU A 98 2.66 -4.64 -9.47
CA LEU A 98 3.63 -5.54 -10.09
C LEU A 98 3.36 -5.68 -11.58
N PHE A 99 2.10 -5.90 -11.97
CA PHE A 99 1.71 -5.95 -13.37
C PHE A 99 2.02 -4.66 -14.12
N LEU A 100 1.74 -3.49 -13.51
CA LEU A 100 2.05 -2.19 -14.10
C LEU A 100 3.56 -1.96 -14.22
N SER A 101 4.34 -2.38 -13.23
CA SER A 101 5.81 -2.26 -13.24
C SER A 101 6.48 -3.08 -14.36
N PHE A 102 5.88 -4.18 -14.82
CA PHE A 102 6.40 -4.96 -15.95
C PHE A 102 5.93 -4.46 -17.32
N LYS A 103 4.98 -3.52 -17.36
CA LYS A 103 4.31 -3.09 -18.60
C LYS A 103 4.63 -1.64 -19.01
N LEU A 104 5.17 -0.83 -18.10
CA LEU A 104 5.86 0.42 -18.43
C LEU A 104 7.29 0.11 -18.91
#